data_AF-A0A438FBY0-F1
#
_entry.id   AF-A0A438FBY0-F1
#
_cell.length_a   1.000
_cell.length_b   1.000
_cell.length_c   1.000
_cell.angle_alpha   90.00
_cell.angle_beta   90.00
_cell.angle_gamma   90.00
#
_symmetry.space_group_name_H-M   'P 1'
#
loop_
_entity.id
_entity.type
_entity.pdbx_description
1 polymer ?
#
loop_
_entity_poly.entity_id
_entity_poly.type
_entity_poly.pdbx_seq_one_letter_code
_entity_poly.pdbx_strand_id
1 'polypeptide(L)'
;MTAEPSIVIRNLKPHDLFLIFASDGLWEQLSDEAAVEIVLKNPRIGIAKRLVRAALQQAARKREMRYDDIRRIEKGVRRHFHDDITVIVMYLDHAQGSPNGRLKDHGIVDCTSAPADIFSLNSDETHNRFPIVH
;
A
#
# COMPACT_ATOMS: atom_id res chain seq x y z
N MET A 1 -14.55 -0.69 25.63
CA MET A 1 -13.34 -0.52 24.80
C MET A 1 -12.15 -0.42 25.74
N THR A 2 -11.21 -1.36 25.67
CA THR A 2 -9.91 -1.25 26.35
C THR A 2 -8.88 -0.81 25.29
N ALA A 3 -7.85 -0.09 25.71
CA ALA A 3 -6.74 0.31 24.83
C ALA A 3 -5.57 -0.70 24.87
N GLU A 4 -5.86 -1.94 25.29
CA GLU A 4 -4.87 -2.99 25.42
C GLU A 4 -4.69 -3.72 24.08
N PRO A 5 -3.50 -3.70 23.46
CA PRO A 5 -3.28 -4.35 22.18
C PRO A 5 -3.04 -5.86 22.34
N SER A 6 -3.28 -6.61 21.28
CA SER A 6 -2.73 -7.97 21.14
C SER A 6 -1.31 -7.88 20.57
N ILE A 7 -0.36 -8.57 21.21
CA ILE A 7 1.04 -8.60 20.77
C ILE A 7 1.34 -9.97 20.19
N VAL A 8 1.82 -10.00 18.96
CA VAL A 8 2.27 -11.22 18.26
C VAL A 8 3.68 -11.00 17.76
N ILE A 9 4.60 -11.89 18.15
CA ILE A 9 6.00 -11.87 17.72
C ILE A 9 6.21 -13.00 16.70
N ARG A 10 6.81 -12.68 15.56
CA ARG A 10 7.13 -13.63 14.49
C ARG A 10 8.59 -13.49 14.09
N ASN A 11 9.30 -14.62 14.01
CA ASN A 11 10.65 -14.66 13.44
C ASN A 11 10.52 -14.67 11.92
N LEU A 12 11.15 -13.70 11.26
CA LEU A 12 11.18 -13.61 9.81
C LEU A 12 11.90 -14.84 9.22
N LYS A 13 11.32 -15.39 8.16
CA LYS A 13 11.88 -16.49 7.38
C LYS A 13 12.41 -15.97 6.04
N PRO A 14 13.37 -16.68 5.41
CA PRO A 14 13.92 -16.26 4.11
C PRO A 14 12.89 -16.12 2.98
N HIS A 15 11.73 -16.75 3.10
CA HIS A 15 10.64 -16.69 2.12
C HIS A 15 9.57 -15.63 2.44
N ASP A 16 9.73 -14.88 3.53
CA ASP A 16 8.79 -13.81 3.88
C ASP A 16 9.16 -12.57 3.06
N LEU A 17 8.31 -12.23 2.08
CA LEU A 17 8.65 -11.23 1.05
C LEU A 17 8.24 -9.81 1.45
N PHE A 18 7.07 -9.65 2.09
CA PHE A 18 6.51 -8.37 2.46
C PHE A 18 5.44 -8.52 3.54
N LEU A 19 5.10 -7.40 4.17
CA LEU A 19 3.97 -7.23 5.08
C LEU A 19 3.03 -6.16 4.52
N ILE A 20 1.72 -6.38 4.65
CA ILE A 20 0.69 -5.37 4.36
C ILE A 20 0.03 -5.00 5.69
N PHE A 21 0.20 -3.76 6.11
CA PHE A 21 -0.60 -3.17 7.17
C PHE A 21 -1.67 -2.29 6.54
N ALA A 22 -2.91 -2.44 6.95
CA ALA A 22 -3.98 -1.58 6.47
C ALA A 22 -5.11 -1.43 7.50
N SER A 23 -5.87 -0.34 7.39
CA SER A 23 -7.13 -0.17 8.13
C SER A 23 -8.19 -1.14 7.61
N ASP A 24 -9.23 -1.34 8.41
CA ASP A 24 -10.46 -2.07 8.05
C ASP A 24 -11.04 -1.65 6.70
N GLY A 25 -11.00 -0.35 6.37
CA GLY A 25 -11.45 0.15 5.07
C GLY A 25 -10.85 -0.57 3.84
N LEU A 26 -9.63 -1.13 3.93
CA LEU A 26 -9.09 -2.01 2.88
C LEU A 26 -9.72 -3.40 2.93
N TRP A 27 -9.69 -4.03 4.10
CA TRP A 27 -10.07 -5.43 4.32
C TRP A 27 -11.58 -5.69 4.22
N GLU A 28 -12.40 -4.65 4.36
CA GLU A 28 -13.83 -4.71 4.02
C GLU A 28 -14.07 -4.88 2.51
N GLN A 29 -13.11 -4.51 1.67
CA GLN A 29 -13.24 -4.50 0.21
C GLN A 29 -12.44 -5.60 -0.49
N LEU A 30 -11.29 -6.00 0.07
CA LEU A 30 -10.39 -7.01 -0.48
C LEU A 30 -10.18 -8.16 0.50
N SER A 31 -10.07 -9.38 0.00
CA SER A 31 -9.55 -10.50 0.80
C SER A 31 -8.02 -10.43 0.90
N ASP A 32 -7.47 -11.16 1.87
CA ASP A 32 -6.03 -11.29 2.08
C ASP A 32 -5.34 -11.78 0.80
N GLU A 33 -5.90 -12.80 0.13
CA GLU A 33 -5.35 -13.38 -1.09
C GLU A 33 -5.35 -12.36 -2.24
N ALA A 34 -6.43 -11.58 -2.39
CA ALA A 34 -6.51 -10.56 -3.42
C ALA A 34 -5.47 -9.44 -3.20
N ALA A 35 -5.27 -9.02 -1.95
CA ALA A 35 -4.25 -8.04 -1.60
C ALA A 35 -2.83 -8.57 -1.89
N VAL A 36 -2.55 -9.81 -1.48
CA VAL A 36 -1.26 -10.49 -1.74
C VAL A 36 -1.01 -10.62 -3.25
N GLU A 37 -2.02 -11.01 -4.02
CA GLU A 37 -1.92 -11.14 -5.47
C GLU A 37 -1.59 -9.80 -6.15
N ILE A 38 -2.22 -8.71 -5.70
CA ILE A 38 -1.91 -7.36 -6.21
C ILE A 38 -0.45 -7.01 -5.92
N VAL A 39 0.07 -7.28 -4.72
CA VAL A 39 1.46 -6.99 -4.36
C VAL A 39 2.44 -7.84 -5.17
N LEU A 40 2.15 -9.13 -5.37
CA LEU A 40 3.02 -10.04 -6.12
C LEU A 40 3.07 -9.76 -7.62
N LYS A 41 1.95 -9.34 -8.22
CA LYS A 41 1.84 -9.16 -9.69
C LYS A 41 2.19 -7.76 -10.19
N ASN A 42 2.55 -6.83 -9.32
CA ASN A 42 2.80 -5.44 -9.69
C ASN A 42 4.15 -4.90 -9.18
N PRO A 43 4.71 -3.86 -9.81
CA PRO A 43 5.91 -3.19 -9.31
C PRO A 43 5.73 -2.63 -7.90
N ARG A 44 6.83 -2.50 -7.14
CA ARG A 44 6.81 -1.92 -5.78
C ARG A 44 6.38 -0.45 -5.79
N ILE A 45 6.92 0.33 -6.72
CA ILE A 45 6.60 1.76 -6.84
C ILE A 45 5.13 1.94 -7.20
N GLY A 46 4.36 2.58 -6.32
CA GLY A 46 2.92 2.83 -6.47
C GLY A 46 2.05 1.70 -5.93
N ILE A 47 2.60 0.76 -5.14
CA ILE A 47 1.84 -0.42 -4.72
C ILE A 47 0.70 -0.08 -3.76
N ALA A 48 0.93 0.82 -2.80
CA ALA A 48 -0.11 1.28 -1.88
C ALA A 48 -1.27 1.94 -2.64
N LYS A 49 -0.95 2.79 -3.64
CA LYS A 49 -1.95 3.40 -4.54
C LYS A 49 -2.76 2.36 -5.30
N ARG A 50 -2.13 1.27 -5.76
CA ARG A 50 -2.83 0.18 -6.46
C ARG A 50 -3.79 -0.57 -5.54
N LEU A 51 -3.37 -0.86 -4.30
CA LEU A 51 -4.24 -1.49 -3.30
C LEU A 51 -5.46 -0.60 -2.98
N VAL A 52 -5.25 0.69 -2.72
CA VAL A 52 -6.35 1.65 -2.49
C VAL A 52 -7.28 1.72 -3.70
N ARG A 53 -6.73 1.79 -4.92
CA ARG A 53 -7.55 1.83 -6.14
C ARG A 53 -8.39 0.57 -6.30
N ALA A 54 -7.82 -0.61 -6.06
CA ALA A 54 -8.53 -1.88 -6.15
C ALA A 54 -9.67 -1.96 -5.13
N ALA A 55 -9.44 -1.54 -3.89
CA ALA A 55 -10.48 -1.49 -2.86
C ALA A 55 -11.61 -0.53 -3.23
N LEU A 56 -11.30 0.68 -3.71
CA LEU A 56 -12.30 1.64 -4.19
C LEU A 56 -13.10 1.12 -5.40
N GLN A 57 -12.45 0.39 -6.32
CA GLN A 57 -13.15 -0.27 -7.43
C GLN A 57 -14.11 -1.35 -6.94
N GLN A 58 -13.72 -2.15 -5.94
CA GLN A 58 -14.62 -3.14 -5.34
C GLN A 58 -15.78 -2.48 -4.59
N ALA A 59 -15.52 -1.42 -3.83
CA ALA A 59 -16.56 -0.65 -3.17
C ALA A 59 -17.55 -0.04 -4.17
N ALA A 60 -17.05 0.54 -5.28
CA ALA A 60 -17.89 1.07 -6.35
C ALA A 60 -18.77 -0.03 -6.96
N ARG A 61 -18.19 -1.21 -7.25
CA ARG A 61 -18.93 -2.36 -7.78
C ARG A 61 -20.04 -2.83 -6.85
N LYS A 62 -19.78 -2.93 -5.54
CA LYS A 62 -20.78 -3.33 -4.52
C LYS A 62 -21.92 -2.32 -4.40
N ARG A 63 -21.70 -1.07 -4.77
CA ARG A 63 -22.67 0.03 -4.70
C ARG A 63 -23.27 0.41 -6.05
N GLU A 64 -22.94 -0.34 -7.11
CA GLU A 64 -23.36 -0.05 -8.49
C GLU A 64 -23.01 1.38 -8.95
N MET A 65 -21.87 1.90 -8.48
CA MET A 65 -21.37 3.24 -8.80
C MET A 65 -20.15 3.17 -9.72
N ARG A 66 -19.82 4.30 -10.36
CA ARG A 66 -18.53 4.43 -11.06
C ARG A 66 -17.42 4.74 -10.06
N TYR A 67 -16.20 4.34 -10.42
CA TYR A 67 -15.00 4.66 -9.64
C TYR A 67 -14.80 6.17 -9.43
N ASP A 68 -15.09 6.97 -10.45
CA ASP A 68 -14.94 8.44 -10.33
C ASP A 68 -15.95 9.04 -9.36
N ASP A 69 -17.16 8.46 -9.30
CA ASP A 69 -18.23 8.92 -8.40
C ASP A 69 -17.87 8.59 -6.96
N ILE A 70 -17.40 7.36 -6.67
CA ILE A 70 -17.01 6.97 -5.31
C ILE A 70 -15.83 7.79 -4.78
N ARG A 71 -14.88 8.15 -5.65
CA ARG A 71 -13.70 8.96 -5.27
C ARG A 71 -14.07 10.39 -4.89
N ARG A 72 -15.13 10.92 -5.49
CA ARG A 72 -15.59 12.30 -5.29
C ARG A 72 -16.55 12.47 -4.11
N ILE A 73 -16.91 11.38 -3.43
CA ILE A 73 -17.84 11.46 -2.30
C ILE A 73 -17.22 12.29 -1.17
N GLU A 74 -17.95 13.34 -0.78
CA GLU A 74 -17.53 14.28 0.25
C GLU A 74 -17.48 13.64 1.64
N LYS A 75 -16.61 14.20 2.48
CA LYS A 75 -16.50 13.81 3.90
C LYS A 75 -17.86 14.00 4.58
N GLY A 76 -18.31 13.01 5.34
CA GLY A 76 -19.62 13.00 6.01
C GLY A 76 -20.55 11.91 5.48
N VAL A 77 -20.83 11.93 4.17
CA VAL A 77 -21.64 10.87 3.53
C VAL A 77 -20.80 9.68 3.06
N ARG A 78 -19.49 9.87 2.87
CA ARG A 78 -18.52 8.86 2.41
C ARG A 78 -18.60 7.51 3.14
N ARG A 79 -18.76 7.52 4.46
CA ARG A 79 -18.84 6.30 5.29
C ARG A 79 -20.01 5.36 4.96
N HIS A 80 -21.04 5.85 4.26
CA HIS A 80 -22.11 4.99 3.76
C HIS A 80 -21.66 4.12 2.56
N PHE A 81 -20.57 4.51 1.90
CA PHE A 81 -20.05 3.88 0.70
C PHE A 81 -18.77 3.10 0.98
N HIS A 82 -17.81 3.71 1.68
CA HIS A 82 -16.58 3.10 2.17
C HIS A 82 -15.99 3.88 3.35
N ASP A 83 -15.22 3.22 4.22
CA ASP A 83 -14.46 3.91 5.27
C ASP A 83 -13.13 4.49 4.75
N ASP A 84 -12.40 5.21 5.59
CA ASP A 84 -11.06 5.68 5.27
C ASP A 84 -10.10 4.49 5.07
N ILE A 85 -9.41 4.49 3.93
CA ILE A 85 -8.50 3.42 3.53
C ILE A 85 -7.06 3.90 3.72
N THR A 86 -6.33 3.28 4.65
CA THR A 86 -4.89 3.47 4.85
C THR A 86 -4.17 2.17 4.57
N VAL A 87 -3.08 2.21 3.81
CA VAL A 87 -2.29 1.03 3.43
C VAL A 87 -0.80 1.33 3.53
N ILE A 88 -0.05 0.43 4.14
CA ILE A 88 1.41 0.44 4.22
C ILE A 88 1.88 -0.94 3.74
N VAL A 89 2.77 -0.96 2.75
CA VAL A 89 3.43 -2.19 2.30
C VAL A 89 4.91 -2.10 2.65
N MET A 90 5.37 -3.04 3.47
CA MET A 90 6.76 -3.15 3.90
C MET A 90 7.41 -4.35 3.21
N TYR A 91 8.41 -4.13 2.38
CA TYR A 91 9.16 -5.22 1.76
C TYR A 91 10.27 -5.69 2.70
N LEU A 92 10.38 -7.00 2.86
CA LEU A 92 11.30 -7.66 3.78
C LEU A 92 12.50 -8.29 3.06
N ASP A 93 12.44 -8.39 1.73
CA ASP A 93 13.51 -8.96 0.95
C ASP A 93 14.67 -7.96 0.79
N HIS A 94 15.78 -8.27 1.44
CA HIS A 94 17.02 -7.53 1.28
C HIS A 94 17.58 -7.81 -0.12
N ALA A 95 17.94 -6.74 -0.85
CA ALA A 95 18.75 -6.87 -2.05
C ALA A 95 19.98 -7.71 -1.71
N GLN A 96 20.04 -8.95 -2.21
CA GLN A 96 21.26 -9.73 -2.26
C GLN A 96 22.30 -8.82 -2.94
N GLY A 97 23.24 -8.31 -2.16
CA GLY A 97 24.29 -7.44 -2.66
C GLY A 97 24.95 -8.11 -3.87
N SER A 98 25.15 -7.33 -4.92
CA SER A 98 26.01 -7.73 -6.04
C SER A 98 27.32 -8.32 -5.48
N PRO A 99 27.73 -9.54 -5.87
CA PRO A 99 28.88 -10.22 -5.28
C PRO A 99 30.25 -9.56 -5.57
N ASN A 100 30.28 -8.36 -6.17
CA ASN A 100 31.52 -7.66 -6.56
C ASN A 100 31.75 -6.29 -5.90
N GLY A 101 30.99 -5.90 -4.88
CA GLY A 101 31.24 -4.68 -4.13
C GLY A 101 31.86 -4.94 -2.76
N ARG A 102 33.18 -4.80 -2.62
CA ARG A 102 33.79 -4.65 -1.28
C ARG A 102 33.18 -3.43 -0.60
N LEU A 103 32.22 -3.64 0.31
CA LEU A 103 31.80 -2.61 1.26
C LEU A 103 32.07 -3.08 2.68
N LYS A 104 32.79 -2.22 3.38
CA LYS A 104 33.28 -2.40 4.73
C LYS A 104 32.13 -2.62 5.71
N ASP A 105 32.39 -3.51 6.64
CA ASP A 105 31.99 -3.47 8.04
C ASP A 105 31.42 -2.11 8.50
N HIS A 106 30.11 -2.06 8.68
CA HIS A 106 29.47 -1.44 9.84
C HIS A 106 27.99 -1.83 9.86
N GLY A 107 27.60 -2.58 10.88
CA GLY A 107 26.20 -2.79 11.22
C GLY A 107 25.53 -1.45 11.51
N ILE A 108 24.60 -1.07 10.65
CA ILE A 108 23.44 -0.22 10.90
C ILE A 108 22.50 -0.53 9.73
N VAL A 109 21.40 -1.20 10.04
CA VAL A 109 20.25 -1.24 9.14
C VAL A 109 19.75 0.20 9.12
N ASP A 110 19.87 0.88 7.98
CA ASP A 110 19.43 2.27 7.85
C ASP A 110 17.90 2.31 7.80
N CYS A 111 17.28 2.30 8.98
CA CYS A 111 15.82 2.35 9.17
C CYS A 111 15.22 3.72 8.80
N THR A 112 15.97 4.62 8.15
CA THR A 112 15.58 6.02 7.90
C THR A 112 15.40 6.37 6.41
N SER A 113 15.58 5.43 5.49
CA SER A 113 15.31 5.71 4.08
C SER A 113 13.83 6.07 3.88
N ALA A 114 13.57 7.26 3.33
CA ALA A 114 12.23 7.74 3.02
C ALA A 114 11.44 6.67 2.23
N PRO A 115 10.12 6.51 2.48
CA PRO A 115 9.31 5.55 1.76
C PRO A 115 9.49 5.73 0.25
N ALA A 116 9.65 4.62 -0.48
CA ALA A 116 9.86 4.63 -1.93
C ALA A 116 8.76 5.40 -2.69
N ASP A 117 7.57 5.48 -2.10
CA ASP A 117 6.43 6.24 -2.57
C ASP A 117 5.45 6.52 -1.41
N ILE A 118 4.97 7.76 -1.27
CA ILE A 118 3.87 8.14 -0.37
C ILE A 118 2.68 8.53 -1.23
N PHE A 119 1.52 7.93 -0.95
CA PHE A 119 0.27 8.23 -1.66
C PHE A 119 -0.80 8.69 -0.67
N SER A 120 -1.44 9.82 -1.00
CA SER A 120 -2.67 10.29 -0.36
C SER A 120 -3.73 10.53 -1.42
N LEU A 121 -4.95 10.07 -1.17
CA LEU A 121 -6.05 10.20 -2.13
C LEU A 121 -6.47 11.66 -2.35
N ASN A 122 -6.19 12.55 -1.38
CA ASN A 122 -6.61 13.96 -1.40
C ASN A 122 -5.53 14.93 -1.90
N SER A 123 -4.37 14.45 -2.35
CA SER A 123 -3.38 15.31 -3.02
C SER A 123 -3.74 15.39 -4.51
N ASP A 124 -4.41 16.47 -4.89
CA ASP A 124 -4.84 16.73 -6.26
C ASP A 124 -3.67 16.74 -7.28
N GLU A 125 -3.90 16.02 -8.39
CA GLU A 125 -3.63 16.43 -9.78
C GLU A 125 -2.30 17.13 -10.11
N THR A 126 -1.14 16.62 -9.68
CA THR A 126 0.16 17.09 -10.23
C THR A 126 1.16 15.97 -10.48
N HIS A 127 0.89 15.07 -11.43
CA HIS A 127 1.91 14.46 -12.30
C HIS A 127 1.24 13.60 -13.39
N ASN A 128 0.66 14.29 -14.37
CA ASN A 128 0.40 13.70 -15.69
C ASN A 128 0.92 14.69 -16.75
N ARG A 129 2.22 14.98 -16.70
CA ARG A 129 2.96 15.54 -17.83
C ARG A 129 3.92 14.48 -18.33
N PHE A 130 3.48 13.74 -19.33
CA PHE A 130 4.41 13.10 -20.25
C PHE A 130 5.22 14.22 -20.94
N PRO A 131 6.54 14.13 -21.05
CA PRO A 131 7.28 15.05 -21.90
C PRO A 131 6.90 14.75 -23.35
N ILE A 132 6.33 15.75 -24.02
CA ILE A 132 6.29 15.79 -25.49
C ILE A 132 7.74 15.93 -25.93
N VAL A 133 8.24 14.89 -26.61
CA VAL A 133 9.51 14.95 -27.32
C VAL A 133 9.18 15.49 -28.71
N HIS A 134 9.71 16.68 -29.02
CA HIS A 134 9.87 17.16 -30.39
C HIS A 134 11.17 16.62 -30.97
#